data_AF-U5S1Y8-F1
#
_entry.id   AF-U5S1Y8-F1
#
_cell.length_a   1.000
_cell.length_b   1.000
_cell.length_c   1.000
_cell.angle_alpha   90.00
_cell.angle_beta   90.00
_cell.angle_gamma   90.00
#
_symmetry.space_group_name_H-M   'P 1'
#
loop_
_entity.id
_entity.type
_entity.pdbx_description
1 polymer ?
#
loop_
_entity_poly.entity_id
_entity_poly.type
_entity_poly.pdbx_seq_one_letter_code
_entity_poly.pdbx_strand_id
1 'polypeptide(L)'
;TRYPGGDIPWPYPYKYCIVCGNFEDLQTAKANTGGLNNISVATECSDNDIYPIYLETVIRQLGWDAKAQPFANKDIMEGPFAVAAGLGEQGRSGLVVSPWGAHVRFYEVLTNMPLVPDKP
;
A
#
# COMPACT_ATOMS: atom_id res chain seq x y z
N THR A 1 13.16 -13.33 -18.89
CA THR A 1 12.99 -14.51 -18.00
C THR A 1 11.69 -14.31 -17.22
N ARG A 2 10.68 -15.16 -17.43
CA ARG A 2 9.43 -15.09 -16.66
C ARG A 2 9.78 -15.37 -15.20
N TYR A 3 9.63 -14.39 -14.32
CA TYR A 3 9.69 -14.63 -12.88
C TYR A 3 8.64 -15.70 -12.56
N PRO A 4 9.01 -16.83 -11.93
CA PRO A 4 8.11 -17.98 -11.79
C PRO A 4 6.87 -17.70 -10.91
N GLY A 5 6.75 -16.50 -10.33
CA GLY A 5 5.74 -16.17 -9.32
C GLY A 5 6.13 -16.78 -7.98
N GLY A 6 5.89 -16.07 -6.89
CA GLY A 6 5.97 -16.67 -5.56
C GLY A 6 4.75 -17.56 -5.32
N ASP A 7 4.92 -18.66 -4.56
CA ASP A 7 3.79 -19.47 -4.12
C ASP A 7 2.98 -18.70 -3.07
N ILE A 8 1.74 -18.37 -3.42
CA ILE A 8 0.81 -17.68 -2.51
C ILE A 8 -0.04 -18.75 -1.82
N PRO A 9 0.06 -18.92 -0.49
CA PRO A 9 -0.69 -19.94 0.22
C PRO A 9 -2.20 -19.65 0.19
N TRP A 10 -3.00 -20.69 -0.07
CA TRP A 10 -4.45 -20.65 0.00
C TRP A 10 -4.99 -21.74 0.93
N PRO A 11 -5.84 -21.43 1.92
CA PRO A 11 -6.37 -20.12 2.27
C PRO A 11 -5.28 -19.15 2.78
N TYR A 12 -5.48 -17.85 2.55
CA TYR A 12 -4.50 -16.84 2.92
C TYR A 12 -4.39 -16.72 4.46
N PRO A 13 -3.18 -16.69 5.04
CA PRO A 13 -2.97 -16.91 6.48
C PRO A 13 -3.30 -15.71 7.38
N TYR A 14 -3.62 -14.55 6.81
CA TYR A 14 -3.88 -13.30 7.54
C TYR A 14 -5.34 -12.88 7.44
N LYS A 15 -5.93 -12.49 8.58
CA LYS A 15 -7.33 -12.07 8.67
C LYS A 15 -7.54 -10.59 8.37
N TYR A 16 -6.62 -9.71 8.78
CA TYR A 16 -6.74 -8.26 8.63
C TYR A 16 -5.66 -7.70 7.72
N CYS A 17 -5.97 -6.57 7.10
CA CYS A 17 -5.06 -5.78 6.29
C CYS A 17 -5.13 -4.33 6.79
N ILE A 18 -3.99 -3.78 7.20
CA ILE A 18 -3.83 -2.36 7.50
C ILE A 18 -3.38 -1.70 6.20
N VAL A 19 -4.13 -0.70 5.75
CA VAL A 19 -3.78 0.08 4.55
C VAL A 19 -3.45 1.50 4.99
N CYS A 20 -2.33 2.02 4.51
CA CYS A 20 -1.90 3.38 4.78
C CYS A 20 -1.63 4.11 3.46
N GLY A 21 -1.95 5.39 3.41
CA GLY A 21 -1.75 6.24 2.23
C GLY A 21 -0.70 7.32 2.49
N ASN A 22 0.29 7.41 1.62
CA ASN A 22 1.27 8.49 1.55
C ASN A 22 0.88 9.47 0.45
N PHE A 23 0.96 10.76 0.75
CA PHE A 23 0.77 11.81 -0.24
C PHE A 23 2.00 11.96 -1.12
N GLU A 24 1.80 11.95 -2.44
CA GLU A 24 2.85 12.32 -3.38
C GLU A 24 3.09 13.83 -3.38
N ASP A 25 4.30 14.27 -3.71
CA ASP A 25 4.61 15.69 -3.85
C ASP A 25 3.78 16.34 -4.98
N LEU A 26 2.76 17.09 -4.58
CA LEU A 26 1.87 17.83 -5.46
C LEU A 26 2.58 18.87 -6.32
N GLN A 27 3.68 19.47 -5.86
CA GLN A 27 4.38 20.50 -6.64
C GLN A 27 5.07 19.88 -7.84
N THR A 28 5.76 18.79 -7.59
CA THR A 28 6.43 17.98 -8.61
C THR A 28 5.41 17.31 -9.54
N ALA A 29 4.29 16.81 -9.02
CA ALA A 29 3.22 16.24 -9.82
C ALA A 29 2.58 17.28 -10.77
N LYS A 30 2.42 18.54 -10.34
CA LYS A 30 1.91 19.63 -11.19
C LYS A 30 2.83 19.94 -12.37
N ALA A 31 4.15 19.81 -12.20
CA ALA A 31 5.10 19.97 -13.29
C ALA A 31 4.97 18.83 -14.33
N ASN A 32 4.50 17.65 -13.90
CA ASN A 32 4.10 16.46 -14.68
C ASN A 32 5.19 15.88 -15.63
N THR A 33 6.33 16.55 -15.75
CA THR A 33 7.36 16.27 -16.75
C THR A 33 8.74 16.48 -16.14
N GLY A 34 9.74 15.79 -16.71
CA GLY A 34 11.13 15.92 -16.32
C GLY A 34 11.53 15.03 -15.13
N GLY A 35 12.80 15.13 -14.73
CA GLY A 35 13.40 14.26 -13.71
C GLY A 35 12.79 14.44 -12.33
N LEU A 36 12.29 15.63 -12.00
CA LEU A 36 11.64 15.89 -10.71
C LEU A 36 10.42 14.98 -10.53
N ASN A 37 9.53 14.90 -11.52
CA ASN A 37 8.34 14.02 -11.47
C ASN A 37 8.71 12.55 -11.24
N ASN A 38 9.82 12.10 -11.82
CA ASN A 38 10.28 10.73 -11.64
C ASN A 38 10.88 10.51 -10.23
N ILE A 39 11.62 11.49 -9.71
CA ILE A 39 12.24 11.42 -8.37
C ILE A 39 11.17 11.40 -7.30
N SER A 40 10.25 12.37 -7.35
CA SER A 40 8.81 12.17 -7.16
C SER A 40 8.38 10.78 -6.70
N VAL A 41 7.81 10.11 -7.70
CA VAL A 41 7.24 8.76 -7.63
C VAL A 41 8.25 7.76 -7.05
N ALA A 42 9.53 7.88 -7.37
CA ALA A 42 10.55 6.96 -6.86
C ALA A 42 10.73 7.07 -5.34
N THR A 43 10.66 8.27 -4.77
CA THR A 43 10.70 8.50 -3.33
C THR A 43 9.47 7.87 -2.66
N GLU A 44 8.28 8.10 -3.20
CA GLU A 44 7.06 7.55 -2.60
C GLU A 44 6.98 6.02 -2.71
N CYS A 45 7.47 5.43 -3.81
CA CYS A 45 7.61 3.97 -3.91
C CYS A 45 8.63 3.42 -2.90
N SER A 46 9.72 4.14 -2.66
CA SER A 46 10.73 3.74 -1.66
C SER A 46 10.15 3.78 -0.25
N ASP A 47 9.37 4.80 0.07
CA ASP A 47 8.64 4.93 1.32
C ASP A 47 7.66 3.76 1.53
N ASN A 48 6.94 3.37 0.46
CA ASN A 48 6.04 2.23 0.47
C ASN A 48 6.75 0.87 0.60
N ASP A 49 8.06 0.78 0.35
CA ASP A 49 8.84 -0.42 0.65
C ASP A 49 9.30 -0.44 2.11
N ILE A 50 9.64 0.73 2.69
CA ILE A 50 10.26 0.84 4.01
C ILE A 50 9.23 0.86 5.15
N TYR A 51 8.19 1.69 5.04
CA TYR A 51 7.20 1.87 6.11
C TYR A 51 6.41 0.60 6.49
N PRO A 52 5.94 -0.24 5.56
CA PRO A 52 5.24 -1.46 5.96
C PRO A 52 6.15 -2.43 6.72
N ILE A 53 7.47 -2.47 6.43
CA ILE A 53 8.44 -3.31 7.16
C ILE A 53 8.62 -2.82 8.59
N TYR A 54 8.64 -1.51 8.82
CA TYR A 54 8.68 -0.94 10.17
C TYR A 54 7.43 -1.31 10.96
N LEU A 55 6.25 -1.15 10.36
CA LEU A 55 4.98 -1.49 11.00
C LEU A 55 4.87 -2.99 11.28
N GLU A 56 5.27 -3.84 10.34
CA GLU A 56 5.35 -5.30 10.52
C GLU A 56 6.25 -5.67 11.71
N THR A 57 7.42 -5.03 11.83
CA THR A 57 8.35 -5.27 12.96
C THR A 57 7.69 -4.91 14.29
N VAL A 58 7.00 -3.77 14.37
CA VAL A 58 6.30 -3.34 15.58
C VAL A 58 5.18 -4.32 15.94
N ILE A 59 4.36 -4.76 14.98
CA ILE A 59 3.27 -5.71 15.22
C ILE A 59 3.80 -7.05 15.71
N ARG A 60 4.90 -7.54 15.12
CA ARG A 60 5.57 -8.77 15.57
C ARG A 60 6.14 -8.64 16.98
N GLN A 61 6.69 -7.49 17.34
CA GLN A 61 7.15 -7.22 18.71
C GLN A 61 6.01 -7.20 19.74
N LEU A 62 4.79 -6.86 19.32
CA LEU A 62 3.58 -6.96 20.13
C LEU A 62 3.06 -8.41 20.28
N GLY A 63 3.72 -9.39 19.66
CA GLY A 63 3.38 -10.82 19.76
C GLY A 63 2.35 -11.29 18.74
N TRP A 64 2.06 -10.50 17.71
CA TRP A 64 1.11 -10.85 16.64
C TRP A 64 1.82 -11.17 15.34
N ASP A 65 1.28 -12.13 14.58
CA ASP A 65 1.79 -12.39 13.23
C ASP A 65 1.40 -11.23 12.29
N ALA A 66 2.35 -10.84 11.46
CA ALA A 66 2.18 -9.79 10.46
C ALA A 66 3.07 -10.07 9.24
N LYS A 67 2.69 -9.57 8.07
CA LYS A 67 3.47 -9.60 6.83
C LYS A 67 3.35 -8.27 6.10
N ALA A 68 4.48 -7.60 5.92
CA ALA A 68 4.56 -6.39 5.09
C ALA A 68 4.29 -6.74 3.61
N GLN A 69 3.65 -5.84 2.88
CA GLN A 69 3.47 -5.91 1.44
C GLN A 69 4.21 -4.74 0.78
N PRO A 70 5.55 -4.78 0.75
CA PRO A 70 6.33 -3.75 0.07
C PRO A 70 5.95 -3.70 -1.41
N PHE A 71 6.00 -2.50 -2.00
CA PHE A 71 5.70 -2.29 -3.42
C PHE A 71 6.52 -3.21 -4.34
N ALA A 72 7.79 -3.41 -4.01
CA ALA A 72 8.69 -4.29 -4.75
C ALA A 72 8.33 -5.79 -4.66
N ASN A 73 7.56 -6.21 -3.66
CA ASN A 73 7.22 -7.61 -3.43
C ASN A 73 5.93 -7.78 -2.61
N LYS A 74 4.77 -7.63 -3.28
CA LYS A 74 3.44 -7.82 -2.70
C LYS A 74 2.70 -8.99 -3.36
N ASP A 75 1.90 -9.69 -2.56
CA ASP A 75 1.03 -10.79 -2.98
C ASP A 75 -0.38 -10.30 -3.35
N ILE A 76 -0.74 -9.08 -2.93
CA ILE A 76 -2.09 -8.51 -3.01
C ILE A 76 -2.16 -7.29 -3.92
N MET A 77 -3.39 -6.94 -4.33
CA MET A 77 -3.66 -5.75 -5.13
C MET A 77 -4.16 -4.61 -4.23
N GLU A 78 -3.45 -3.48 -4.22
CA GLU A 78 -3.69 -2.35 -3.29
C GLU A 78 -5.10 -1.75 -3.42
N GLY A 79 -5.57 -1.52 -4.66
CA GLY A 79 -6.80 -0.78 -4.93
C GLY A 79 -8.05 -1.30 -4.19
N PRO A 80 -8.41 -2.58 -4.31
CA PRO A 80 -9.54 -3.14 -3.58
C PRO A 80 -9.43 -3.03 -2.06
N PHE A 81 -8.22 -3.15 -1.49
CA PHE A 81 -8.01 -3.02 -0.06
C PHE A 81 -8.13 -1.56 0.40
N ALA A 82 -7.59 -0.61 -0.37
CA ALA A 82 -7.74 0.81 -0.08
C ALA A 82 -9.21 1.28 -0.12
N VAL A 83 -9.99 0.80 -1.08
CA VAL A 83 -11.44 1.06 -1.14
C VAL A 83 -12.16 0.39 0.03
N ALA A 84 -11.84 -0.87 0.35
CA ALA A 84 -12.45 -1.57 1.48
C ALA A 84 -12.16 -0.90 2.83
N ALA A 85 -10.99 -0.27 2.97
CA ALA A 85 -10.58 0.48 4.15
C ALA A 85 -11.14 1.93 4.19
N GLY A 86 -11.92 2.36 3.19
CA GLY A 86 -12.50 3.72 3.17
C GLY A 86 -11.51 4.83 2.84
N LEU A 87 -10.36 4.51 2.23
CA LEU A 87 -9.35 5.51 1.88
C LEU A 87 -9.69 6.29 0.59
N GLY A 88 -10.65 5.81 -0.19
CA GLY A 88 -11.12 6.46 -1.41
C GLY A 88 -11.99 5.57 -2.27
N GLU A 89 -12.36 6.07 -3.44
CA GLU A 89 -13.21 5.37 -4.40
C GLU A 89 -12.44 5.03 -5.68
N GLN A 90 -12.85 3.97 -6.37
CA GLN A 90 -12.26 3.59 -7.65
C GLN A 90 -12.55 4.67 -8.72
N GLY A 91 -11.51 5.36 -9.18
CA GLY A 91 -11.61 6.39 -10.21
C GLY A 91 -11.66 5.83 -11.63
N ARG A 92 -12.17 6.65 -12.57
CA ARG A 92 -12.16 6.35 -14.01
C ARG A 92 -10.74 6.14 -14.57
N SER A 93 -9.74 6.74 -13.93
CA SER A 93 -8.31 6.58 -14.27
C SER A 93 -7.76 5.19 -13.95
N GLY A 94 -8.50 4.35 -13.23
CA GLY A 94 -8.00 3.08 -12.70
C GLY A 94 -7.29 3.20 -11.35
N LEU A 95 -7.07 4.43 -10.86
CA LEU A 95 -6.49 4.70 -9.54
C LEU A 95 -7.60 4.91 -8.50
N VAL A 96 -7.28 4.63 -7.24
CA VAL A 96 -8.13 5.02 -6.11
C VAL A 96 -8.01 6.53 -5.91
N VAL A 97 -9.14 7.21 -5.83
CA VAL A 97 -9.26 8.66 -5.63
C VAL A 97 -9.73 8.89 -4.21
N SER A 98 -8.85 9.48 -3.40
CA SER A 98 -9.17 9.89 -2.03
C SER A 98 -9.87 11.26 -2.02
N PRO A 99 -10.46 11.69 -0.88
CA PRO A 99 -10.97 13.07 -0.72
C PRO A 99 -9.95 14.18 -1.01
N TRP A 100 -8.66 13.85 -1.00
CA TRP A 100 -7.55 14.76 -1.28
C TRP A 100 -6.98 14.63 -2.71
N GLY A 101 -7.57 13.77 -3.55
CA GLY A 101 -7.16 13.52 -4.92
C GLY A 101 -6.56 12.13 -5.16
N ALA A 102 -6.02 11.94 -6.37
CA ALA A 102 -5.44 10.67 -6.84
C ALA A 102 -3.92 10.56 -6.60
N HIS A 103 -3.33 11.56 -5.94
CA HIS A 103 -1.89 11.64 -5.62
C HIS A 103 -1.58 10.99 -4.29
N VAL A 104 -2.07 9.75 -4.12
CA VAL A 104 -1.86 8.95 -2.92
C VAL A 104 -1.30 7.61 -3.34
N ARG A 105 -0.24 7.18 -2.66
CA ARG A 105 0.36 5.86 -2.81
C ARG A 105 0.05 5.04 -1.57
N PHE A 106 -0.39 3.81 -1.77
CA PHE A 106 -0.81 2.94 -0.67
C PHE A 106 0.26 1.89 -0.36
N TYR A 107 0.35 1.52 0.91
CA TYR A 107 1.13 0.38 1.34
C TYR A 107 0.33 -0.41 2.38
N GLU A 108 0.54 -1.71 2.42
CA GLU A 108 -0.25 -2.62 3.23
C GLU A 108 0.59 -3.47 4.18
N VAL A 109 0.01 -3.77 5.34
CA VAL A 109 0.51 -4.77 6.27
C VAL A 109 -0.61 -5.72 6.66
N LEU A 110 -0.41 -6.99 6.36
CA LEU A 110 -1.33 -8.06 6.71
C LEU A 110 -1.05 -8.52 8.13
N THR A 111 -2.07 -8.82 8.91
CA THR A 111 -1.89 -9.23 10.31
C THR A 111 -3.06 -10.06 10.85
N ASN A 112 -2.77 -10.81 11.92
CA ASN A 112 -3.77 -11.49 12.74
C ASN A 112 -4.06 -10.75 14.06
N MET A 113 -3.50 -9.56 14.25
CA MET A 113 -3.83 -8.67 15.37
C MET A 113 -5.32 -8.31 15.35
N PRO A 114 -6.04 -8.35 16.48
CA PRO A 114 -7.47 -8.03 16.53
C PRO A 114 -7.68 -6.54 16.26
N LEU A 115 -8.19 -6.23 15.07
CA LEU A 115 -8.50 -4.88 14.61
C LEU A 115 -10.01 -4.70 14.39
N VAL A 116 -10.48 -3.46 14.51
CA VAL A 116 -11.83 -3.07 14.09
C VAL A 116 -11.72 -2.56 12.65
N PRO A 117 -12.31 -3.23 11.66
CA PRO A 117 -12.24 -2.78 10.27
C PRO A 117 -12.98 -1.47 10.06
N ASP A 118 -12.38 -0.60 9.26
CA ASP A 118 -13.04 0.58 8.72
C ASP A 118 -14.12 0.19 7.70
N LYS A 119 -14.93 1.18 7.29
CA LYS A 119 -15.96 1.02 6.28
C LYS A 119 -15.54 1.75 4.99
N PRO A 120 -15.91 1.22 3.81
CA PRO A 120 -15.79 1.93 2.54
C PRO A 120 -16.47 3.30 2.57
#